data_AF-A0A3L7SVK9-F1
#
_entry.id   AF-A0A3L7SVK9-F1
#
_cell.length_a   1.000
_cell.length_b   1.000
_cell.length_c   1.000
_cell.angle_alpha   90.00
_cell.angle_beta   90.00
_cell.angle_gamma   90.00
#
_symmetry.space_group_name_H-M   'P 1'
#
loop_
_entity.id
_entity.type
_entity.pdbx_description
1 polymer ?
#
loop_
_entity_poly.entity_id
_entity_poly.type
_entity_poly.pdbx_seq_one_letter_code
_entity_poly.pdbx_strand_id
1 'polypeptide(L)'
;NVDLSSILQMPPVAVGTPIRCVEKQSDRIADQIDWELIKVCNPAIERAERVQFESPIANKNRTTGTLLSYFVTAKHGEDGLPEDTIDLQFNGSAGQSFGAFITKGITMRIRGDANDYVGKGLSGGKIIVAPSAESKFIPEKNILIGNVALYGATAGEAYFRGIAGERFGVRNSGAKTVVEGVGDHGCEYMTGGVVVVLGKTGRNFAAGMSGGLAFVYDIDGDFKDNCNHEMVDLVPIVDYKDIATISNLVNRHVLYTGSTVAENIVNDFSTALSHFKKVFPKDYRRVLEAKRVAQRQWELVNG
;
A
#
# COMPACT_ATOMS: atom_id res chain seq x y z
N ASN A 1 41.12 -19.27 -33.35
CA ASN A 1 40.32 -18.04 -33.62
C ASN A 1 38.87 -18.33 -33.40
N VAL A 2 38.15 -17.41 -32.75
CA VAL A 2 36.70 -17.51 -32.52
C VAL A 2 35.99 -16.75 -33.64
N ASP A 3 34.89 -17.31 -34.14
CA ASP A 3 34.03 -16.64 -35.12
C ASP A 3 33.08 -15.69 -34.40
N LEU A 4 33.21 -14.39 -34.68
CA LEU A 4 32.39 -13.30 -34.13
C LEU A 4 31.41 -12.73 -35.15
N SER A 5 31.26 -13.38 -36.32
CA SER A 5 30.39 -12.90 -37.41
C SER A 5 28.96 -12.60 -36.94
N SER A 6 28.41 -13.42 -36.05
CA SER A 6 27.06 -13.24 -35.47
C SER A 6 26.89 -11.97 -34.62
N ILE A 7 27.98 -11.38 -34.14
CA ILE A 7 27.98 -10.13 -33.35
C ILE A 7 28.33 -8.93 -34.23
N LEU A 8 29.19 -9.14 -35.23
CA LEU A 8 29.75 -8.06 -36.05
C LEU A 8 28.97 -7.81 -37.34
N GLN A 9 28.15 -8.75 -37.78
CA GLN A 9 27.35 -8.59 -38.99
C GLN A 9 26.27 -7.52 -38.80
N MET A 10 26.38 -6.44 -39.56
CA MET A 10 25.32 -5.44 -39.64
C MET A 10 24.15 -5.98 -40.48
N PRO A 11 22.89 -5.67 -40.11
CA PRO A 11 21.74 -6.02 -40.93
C PRO A 11 21.82 -5.32 -42.30
N PRO A 12 21.46 -5.99 -43.40
CA PRO A 12 21.40 -5.35 -44.70
C PRO A 12 20.28 -4.30 -44.69
N VAL A 13 20.64 -3.04 -44.90
CA VAL A 13 19.72 -1.89 -44.95
C VAL A 13 19.90 -1.12 -46.26
N ALA A 14 18.86 -0.39 -46.67
CA ALA A 14 18.92 0.43 -47.88
C ALA A 14 19.94 1.58 -47.73
N VAL A 15 20.48 2.05 -48.85
CA VAL A 15 21.38 3.21 -48.86
C VAL A 15 20.64 4.43 -48.31
N GLY A 16 21.24 5.08 -47.31
CA GLY A 16 20.64 6.24 -46.63
C GLY A 16 19.82 5.88 -45.39
N THR A 17 19.64 4.60 -45.05
CA THR A 17 19.03 4.21 -43.78
C THR A 17 19.85 4.74 -42.60
N PRO A 18 19.24 5.48 -41.65
CA PRO A 18 19.95 5.96 -40.47
C PRO A 18 20.54 4.81 -39.65
N ILE A 19 21.86 4.85 -39.43
CA ILE A 19 22.60 3.89 -38.58
C ILE A 19 22.80 4.39 -37.14
N ARG A 20 22.12 5.49 -36.79
CA ARG A 20 22.09 6.09 -35.46
C ARG A 20 20.66 6.54 -35.16
N CYS A 21 20.35 6.74 -33.88
CA CYS A 21 19.05 7.28 -33.48
C CYS A 21 18.87 8.69 -34.08
N VAL A 22 17.87 8.86 -34.95
CA VAL A 22 17.52 10.15 -35.59
C VAL A 22 16.10 10.60 -35.28
N GLU A 23 15.30 9.74 -34.65
CA GLU A 23 13.92 10.04 -34.26
C GLU A 23 13.85 10.34 -32.77
N LYS A 24 13.02 11.32 -32.40
CA LYS A 24 12.65 11.55 -31.00
C LYS A 24 11.40 10.74 -30.68
N GLN A 25 11.36 10.16 -29.49
CA GLN A 25 10.15 9.50 -29.00
C GLN A 25 9.03 10.53 -28.87
N SER A 26 7.81 10.15 -29.26
CA SER A 26 6.62 10.97 -28.99
C SER A 26 6.41 11.13 -27.48
N ASP A 27 5.86 12.27 -27.07
CA ASP A 27 5.56 12.51 -25.65
C ASP A 27 4.38 11.62 -25.22
N ARG A 28 4.70 10.49 -24.58
CA ARG A 28 3.72 9.50 -24.12
C ARG A 28 3.01 9.89 -22.82
N ILE A 29 3.41 11.00 -22.21
CA ILE A 29 2.87 11.46 -20.92
C ILE A 29 2.15 12.80 -21.02
N ALA A 30 2.04 13.40 -22.21
CA ALA A 30 1.40 14.70 -22.42
C ALA A 30 -0.05 14.75 -21.90
N ASP A 31 -0.81 13.66 -22.03
CA ASP A 31 -2.23 13.60 -21.66
C ASP A 31 -2.48 13.08 -20.22
N GLN A 32 -1.45 13.03 -19.39
CA GLN A 32 -1.57 12.59 -17.99
C GLN A 32 -2.33 13.62 -17.16
N ILE A 33 -3.28 13.14 -16.34
CA ILE A 33 -4.06 13.98 -15.41
C ILE A 33 -3.16 14.71 -14.39
N ASP A 34 -2.00 14.14 -14.08
CA ASP A 34 -1.03 14.75 -13.17
C ASP A 34 -0.59 16.15 -13.58
N TRP A 35 -0.57 16.49 -14.87
CA TRP A 35 -0.23 17.85 -15.29
C TRP A 35 -1.26 18.88 -14.82
N GLU A 36 -2.52 18.49 -14.69
CA GLU A 36 -3.55 19.31 -14.06
C GLU A 36 -3.33 19.36 -12.54
N LEU A 37 -3.07 18.21 -11.91
CA LEU A 37 -2.81 18.14 -10.47
C LEU A 37 -1.62 19.02 -10.06
N ILE A 38 -0.53 19.01 -10.83
CA ILE A 38 0.65 19.85 -10.59
C ILE A 38 0.29 21.33 -10.69
N LYS A 39 -0.49 21.74 -11.69
CA LYS A 39 -0.93 23.14 -11.85
C LYS A 39 -1.75 23.59 -10.63
N VAL A 40 -2.73 22.78 -10.22
CA VAL A 40 -3.60 23.10 -9.08
C VAL A 40 -2.83 23.06 -7.75
N CYS A 41 -1.93 22.11 -7.59
CA CYS A 41 -1.15 21.92 -6.36
C CYS A 41 0.13 22.77 -6.31
N ASN A 42 0.38 23.64 -7.31
CA ASN A 42 1.57 24.48 -7.32
C ASN A 42 1.75 25.32 -6.04
N PRO A 43 0.69 25.88 -5.40
CA PRO A 43 0.84 26.56 -4.10
C PRO A 43 1.40 25.65 -2.99
N ALA A 44 0.95 24.39 -2.94
CA ALA A 44 1.44 23.38 -2.00
C ALA A 44 2.89 22.98 -2.30
N ILE A 45 3.20 22.71 -3.57
CA ILE A 45 4.56 22.40 -4.01
C ILE A 45 5.48 23.57 -3.68
N GLU A 46 5.07 24.80 -3.99
CA GLU A 46 5.96 25.95 -3.91
C GLU A 46 6.17 26.49 -2.50
N ARG A 47 5.11 26.48 -1.67
CA ARG A 47 5.04 27.20 -0.39
C ARG A 47 4.47 26.38 0.76
N ALA A 48 4.24 25.08 0.56
CA ALA A 48 3.60 24.20 1.55
C ALA A 48 2.21 24.68 2.01
N GLU A 49 1.50 25.41 1.15
CA GLU A 49 0.11 25.81 1.39
C GLU A 49 -0.83 24.62 1.24
N ARG A 50 -1.85 24.54 2.10
CA ARG A 50 -2.84 23.46 2.01
C ARG A 50 -3.67 23.60 0.74
N VAL A 51 -3.81 22.52 -0.02
CA VAL A 51 -4.62 22.43 -1.23
C VAL A 51 -5.56 21.24 -1.11
N GLN A 52 -6.84 21.49 -1.40
CA GLN A 52 -7.86 20.45 -1.55
C GLN A 52 -8.40 20.51 -2.98
N PHE A 53 -8.49 19.36 -3.64
CA PHE A 53 -8.98 19.29 -5.01
C PHE A 53 -9.78 18.02 -5.27
N GLU A 54 -10.86 18.15 -6.03
CA GLU A 54 -11.73 17.04 -6.39
C GLU A 54 -11.83 16.92 -7.91
N SER A 55 -11.71 15.70 -8.45
CA SER A 55 -11.73 15.45 -9.89
C SER A 55 -12.33 14.09 -10.25
N PRO A 56 -13.06 13.94 -11.38
CA PRO A 56 -13.44 12.62 -11.87
C PRO A 56 -12.22 11.80 -12.27
N ILE A 57 -12.31 10.47 -12.13
CA ILE A 57 -11.27 9.55 -12.59
C ILE A 57 -11.87 8.38 -13.36
N ALA A 58 -11.16 7.91 -14.38
CA ALA A 58 -11.52 6.74 -15.16
C ALA A 58 -10.33 5.79 -15.30
N ASN A 59 -10.60 4.54 -15.71
CA ASN A 59 -9.58 3.48 -15.78
C ASN A 59 -8.41 3.77 -16.74
N LYS A 60 -8.59 4.72 -17.67
CA LYS A 60 -7.54 5.24 -18.56
C LYS A 60 -6.50 6.11 -17.83
N ASN A 61 -6.89 6.72 -16.70
CA ASN A 61 -6.01 7.53 -15.85
C ASN A 61 -5.15 6.58 -15.02
N ARG A 62 -3.95 6.28 -15.52
CA ARG A 62 -2.96 5.41 -14.88
C ARG A 62 -1.94 6.27 -14.15
N THR A 63 -1.28 5.71 -13.13
CA THR A 63 -0.20 6.38 -12.39
C THR A 63 -0.57 7.76 -11.82
N THR A 64 -1.86 7.99 -11.56
CA THR A 64 -2.35 9.27 -11.04
C THR A 64 -1.65 9.61 -9.73
N GLY A 65 -1.12 10.83 -9.66
CA GLY A 65 -0.39 11.39 -8.51
C GLY A 65 1.11 11.14 -8.52
N THR A 66 1.64 10.27 -9.38
CA THR A 66 3.07 9.92 -9.39
C THR A 66 3.97 11.09 -9.83
N LEU A 67 3.60 11.84 -10.87
CA LEU A 67 4.38 13.01 -11.29
C LEU A 67 4.25 14.13 -10.25
N LEU A 68 3.07 14.31 -9.66
CA LEU A 68 2.88 15.26 -8.56
C LEU A 68 3.83 14.92 -7.39
N SER A 69 3.89 13.65 -6.99
CA SER A 69 4.81 13.19 -5.95
C SER A 69 6.26 13.48 -6.29
N TYR A 70 6.67 13.26 -7.55
CA TYR A 70 8.00 13.64 -8.02
C TYR A 70 8.28 15.13 -7.80
N PHE A 71 7.37 16.04 -8.17
CA PHE A 71 7.60 17.47 -7.99
C PHE A 71 7.67 17.88 -6.51
N VAL A 72 6.89 17.23 -5.65
CA VAL A 72 6.99 17.43 -4.19
C VAL A 72 8.35 16.95 -3.68
N THR A 73 8.77 15.74 -4.02
CA THR A 73 10.07 15.19 -3.58
C THR A 73 11.25 15.95 -4.18
N ALA A 74 11.18 16.39 -5.44
CA ALA A 74 12.22 17.16 -6.09
C ALA A 74 12.46 18.50 -5.38
N LYS A 75 11.42 19.08 -4.77
CA LYS A 75 11.50 20.35 -4.05
C LYS A 75 11.79 20.19 -2.56
N HIS A 76 11.17 19.22 -1.90
CA HIS A 76 11.21 19.08 -0.43
C HIS A 76 12.02 17.87 0.06
N GLY A 77 12.59 17.09 -0.85
CA GLY A 77 13.38 15.90 -0.50
C GLY A 77 12.57 14.84 0.24
N GLU A 78 13.22 14.15 1.17
CA GLU A 78 12.63 13.07 1.98
C GLU A 78 11.63 13.57 3.04
N ASP A 79 11.79 14.82 3.50
CA ASP A 79 10.91 15.40 4.52
C ASP A 79 9.47 15.57 4.02
N GLY A 80 9.33 15.74 2.70
CA GLY A 80 8.06 15.93 2.00
C GLY A 80 7.34 17.19 2.49
N LEU A 81 6.02 17.12 2.55
CA LEU A 81 5.17 18.18 3.10
C LEU A 81 4.60 17.79 4.46
N PRO A 82 4.12 18.75 5.27
CA PRO A 82 3.25 18.43 6.41
C PRO A 82 2.07 17.54 6.00
N GLU A 83 1.58 16.70 6.93
CA GLU A 83 0.48 15.76 6.64
C GLU A 83 -0.76 16.48 6.11
N ASP A 84 -1.41 15.87 5.10
CA ASP A 84 -2.61 16.39 4.44
C ASP A 84 -2.44 17.82 3.85
N THR A 85 -1.21 18.23 3.51
CA THR A 85 -0.98 19.48 2.77
C THR A 85 -1.61 19.44 1.39
N ILE A 86 -1.51 18.32 0.69
CA ILE A 86 -2.25 18.09 -0.56
C ILE A 86 -3.27 17.00 -0.31
N ASP A 87 -4.56 17.33 -0.43
CA ASP A 87 -5.66 16.39 -0.29
C ASP A 87 -6.46 16.31 -1.60
N LEU A 88 -6.37 15.16 -2.27
CA LEU A 88 -7.00 14.91 -3.56
C LEU A 88 -8.12 13.89 -3.42
N GLN A 89 -9.34 14.27 -3.81
CA GLN A 89 -10.49 13.38 -3.90
C GLN A 89 -10.80 13.05 -5.37
N PHE A 90 -10.92 11.77 -5.67
CA PHE A 90 -11.30 11.29 -6.99
C PHE A 90 -12.64 10.56 -6.94
N ASN A 91 -13.46 10.71 -7.99
CA ASN A 91 -14.74 9.99 -8.11
C ASN A 91 -14.74 9.14 -9.38
N GLY A 92 -14.98 7.84 -9.24
CA GLY A 92 -14.97 6.87 -10.35
C GLY A 92 -13.99 5.73 -10.13
N SER A 93 -13.51 5.14 -11.23
CA SER A 93 -12.67 3.93 -11.23
C SER A 93 -11.25 4.29 -11.66
N ALA A 94 -10.27 4.17 -10.77
CA ALA A 94 -8.89 4.51 -11.11
C ALA A 94 -8.19 3.44 -11.95
N GLY A 95 -7.34 3.88 -12.88
CA GLY A 95 -6.48 2.98 -13.65
C GLY A 95 -5.35 2.38 -12.81
N GLN A 96 -4.52 1.57 -13.47
CA GLN A 96 -3.39 0.90 -12.83
C GLN A 96 -2.41 1.90 -12.17
N SER A 97 -1.80 1.46 -11.07
CA SER A 97 -0.78 2.22 -10.34
C SER A 97 -1.28 3.55 -9.77
N PHE A 98 -2.56 3.67 -9.43
CA PHE A 98 -3.08 4.83 -8.71
C PHE A 98 -2.29 5.06 -7.42
N GLY A 99 -1.81 6.29 -7.21
CA GLY A 99 -1.02 6.63 -6.04
C GLY A 99 0.31 5.87 -5.96
N ALA A 100 0.95 5.56 -7.10
CA ALA A 100 2.30 5.00 -7.05
C ALA A 100 3.32 6.06 -6.58
N PHE A 101 4.19 5.66 -5.66
CA PHE A 101 5.30 6.45 -5.12
C PHE A 101 4.89 7.75 -4.42
N ILE A 102 3.70 7.80 -3.81
CA ILE A 102 3.21 8.99 -3.13
C ILE A 102 4.03 9.25 -1.86
N THR A 103 4.64 10.44 -1.81
CA THR A 103 5.46 10.94 -0.71
C THR A 103 4.62 11.55 0.41
N LYS A 104 5.27 11.81 1.54
CA LYS A 104 4.67 12.41 2.73
C LYS A 104 4.02 13.77 2.44
N GLY A 105 2.83 13.96 3.01
CA GLY A 105 2.04 15.18 2.91
C GLY A 105 1.05 15.22 1.74
N ILE A 106 1.05 14.19 0.89
CA ILE A 106 0.02 13.97 -0.12
C ILE A 106 -0.94 12.88 0.37
N THR A 107 -2.24 13.19 0.30
CA THR A 107 -3.31 12.23 0.54
C THR A 107 -4.20 12.12 -0.69
N MET A 108 -4.48 10.89 -1.10
CA MET A 108 -5.29 10.58 -2.27
C MET A 108 -6.46 9.68 -1.89
N ARG A 109 -7.67 10.11 -2.21
CA ARG A 109 -8.93 9.41 -1.96
C ARG A 109 -9.61 9.02 -3.25
N ILE A 110 -10.23 7.85 -3.27
CA ILE A 110 -11.18 7.45 -4.32
C ILE A 110 -12.53 7.16 -3.65
N ARG A 111 -13.58 7.76 -4.20
CA ARG A 111 -14.98 7.34 -4.06
C ARG A 111 -15.34 6.51 -5.30
N GLY A 112 -15.25 5.20 -5.18
CA GLY A 112 -15.32 4.25 -6.28
C GLY A 112 -14.36 3.08 -6.08
N ASP A 113 -13.64 2.69 -7.13
CA ASP A 113 -12.77 1.51 -7.15
C ASP A 113 -11.41 1.82 -7.83
N ALA A 114 -10.48 0.86 -7.78
CA ALA A 114 -9.19 0.99 -8.46
C ALA A 114 -8.67 -0.33 -9.03
N ASN A 115 -7.93 -0.24 -10.14
CA ASN A 115 -7.25 -1.39 -10.75
C ASN A 115 -5.96 -1.77 -9.99
N ASP A 116 -5.14 -2.64 -10.58
CA ASP A 116 -3.92 -3.17 -9.96
C ASP A 116 -2.90 -2.10 -9.54
N TYR A 117 -2.01 -2.48 -8.62
CA TYR A 117 -0.85 -1.71 -8.17
C TYR A 117 -1.17 -0.42 -7.42
N VAL A 118 -2.35 -0.31 -6.81
CA VAL A 118 -2.68 0.83 -5.93
C VAL A 118 -1.60 1.00 -4.87
N GLY A 119 -1.03 2.20 -4.75
CA GLY A 119 0.01 2.46 -3.77
C GLY A 119 1.32 1.72 -4.01
N LYS A 120 1.62 1.31 -5.25
CA LYS A 120 2.93 0.74 -5.60
C LYS A 120 4.06 1.67 -5.12
N GLY A 121 4.97 1.13 -4.32
CA GLY A 121 6.09 1.88 -3.75
C GLY A 121 5.66 3.08 -2.90
N LEU A 122 4.50 3.02 -2.23
CA LEU A 122 4.05 4.07 -1.32
C LEU A 122 5.18 4.48 -0.35
N SER A 123 5.42 5.78 -0.23
CA SER A 123 6.64 6.34 0.36
C SER A 123 6.34 7.47 1.35
N GLY A 124 5.30 7.29 2.18
CA GLY A 124 4.96 8.23 3.25
C GLY A 124 3.63 8.95 3.08
N GLY A 125 3.05 8.91 1.89
CA GLY A 125 1.71 9.45 1.64
C GLY A 125 0.59 8.60 2.23
N LYS A 126 -0.65 9.06 1.99
CA LYS A 126 -1.86 8.37 2.45
C LYS A 126 -2.80 8.06 1.29
N ILE A 127 -3.24 6.81 1.18
CA ILE A 127 -4.17 6.36 0.12
C ILE A 127 -5.45 5.81 0.75
N ILE A 128 -6.59 6.24 0.26
CA ILE A 128 -7.88 5.82 0.78
C ILE A 128 -8.77 5.45 -0.40
N VAL A 129 -9.34 4.25 -0.40
CA VAL A 129 -10.30 3.82 -1.41
C VAL A 129 -11.55 3.32 -0.68
N ALA A 130 -12.68 3.95 -0.98
CA ALA A 130 -13.97 3.55 -0.48
C ALA A 130 -14.99 3.64 -1.62
N PRO A 131 -16.01 2.76 -1.65
CA PRO A 131 -17.06 2.86 -2.64
C PRO A 131 -17.82 4.18 -2.52
N SER A 132 -18.47 4.61 -3.61
CA SER A 132 -19.41 5.73 -3.56
C SER A 132 -20.54 5.42 -2.58
N ALA A 133 -21.06 6.44 -1.88
CA ALA A 133 -22.22 6.30 -0.98
C ALA A 133 -23.48 5.78 -1.69
N GLU A 134 -23.55 5.94 -3.02
CA GLU A 134 -24.66 5.46 -3.86
C GLU A 134 -24.51 3.98 -4.27
N SER A 135 -23.38 3.35 -3.94
CA SER A 135 -23.11 1.95 -4.28
C SER A 135 -24.07 1.02 -3.55
N LYS A 136 -24.64 0.05 -4.28
CA LYS A 136 -25.63 -0.90 -3.75
C LYS A 136 -25.03 -2.22 -3.28
N PHE A 137 -23.76 -2.48 -3.60
CA PHE A 137 -23.09 -3.72 -3.21
C PHE A 137 -22.54 -3.61 -1.78
N ILE A 138 -22.37 -4.77 -1.14
CA ILE A 138 -21.78 -4.89 0.20
C ILE A 138 -20.25 -4.82 0.06
N PRO A 139 -19.56 -3.76 0.52
CA PRO A 139 -18.15 -3.53 0.21
C PRO A 139 -17.24 -4.68 0.65
N GLU A 140 -17.45 -5.20 1.84
CA GLU A 140 -16.67 -6.29 2.44
C GLU A 140 -16.87 -7.66 1.77
N LYS A 141 -17.76 -7.74 0.77
CA LYS A 141 -18.01 -8.94 -0.04
C LYS A 141 -17.60 -8.78 -1.51
N ASN A 142 -17.01 -7.64 -1.88
CA ASN A 142 -16.72 -7.31 -3.27
C ASN A 142 -15.28 -6.78 -3.43
N ILE A 143 -14.69 -7.06 -4.59
CA ILE A 143 -13.36 -6.54 -4.96
C ILE A 143 -13.48 -5.03 -5.16
N LEU A 144 -12.71 -4.27 -4.39
CA LEU A 144 -12.61 -2.82 -4.47
C LEU A 144 -11.31 -2.37 -5.17
N ILE A 145 -10.22 -3.10 -4.91
CA ILE A 145 -8.92 -2.82 -5.53
C ILE A 145 -8.33 -4.07 -6.17
N GLY A 146 -7.59 -3.88 -7.26
CA GLY A 146 -6.95 -4.96 -7.99
C GLY A 146 -5.77 -5.61 -7.27
N ASN A 147 -4.95 -6.32 -8.04
CA ASN A 147 -3.83 -7.12 -7.55
C ASN A 147 -2.61 -6.26 -7.19
N VAL A 148 -1.73 -6.84 -6.38
CA VAL A 148 -0.36 -6.32 -6.12
C VAL A 148 -0.37 -4.89 -5.55
N ALA A 149 -1.41 -4.53 -4.80
CA ALA A 149 -1.46 -3.27 -4.09
C ALA A 149 -0.35 -3.18 -3.02
N LEU A 150 0.19 -1.98 -2.84
CA LEU A 150 1.30 -1.68 -1.91
C LEU A 150 2.61 -2.40 -2.21
N TYR A 151 2.83 -2.78 -3.48
CA TYR A 151 4.06 -3.45 -3.90
C TYR A 151 5.30 -2.67 -3.49
N GLY A 152 6.13 -3.25 -2.62
CA GLY A 152 7.39 -2.63 -2.21
C GLY A 152 7.23 -1.31 -1.47
N ALA A 153 6.06 -1.03 -0.87
CA ALA A 153 5.83 0.18 -0.10
C ALA A 153 6.81 0.28 1.08
N THR A 154 7.36 1.47 1.33
CA THR A 154 8.41 1.69 2.34
C THR A 154 7.93 2.50 3.53
N ALA A 155 6.88 3.32 3.34
CA ALA A 155 6.27 4.14 4.38
C ALA A 155 4.88 4.57 3.94
N GLY A 156 4.14 5.23 4.85
CA GLY A 156 2.81 5.78 4.56
C GLY A 156 1.68 4.88 5.03
N GLU A 157 0.45 5.32 4.73
CA GLU A 157 -0.76 4.66 5.20
C GLU A 157 -1.75 4.40 4.07
N ALA A 158 -2.48 3.28 4.13
CA ALA A 158 -3.50 2.97 3.14
C ALA A 158 -4.75 2.30 3.73
N TYR A 159 -5.94 2.73 3.30
CA TYR A 159 -7.22 2.28 3.86
C TYR A 159 -8.19 1.89 2.74
N PHE A 160 -8.65 0.64 2.74
CA PHE A 160 -9.44 0.07 1.65
C PHE A 160 -10.74 -0.57 2.16
N ARG A 161 -11.90 0.06 1.88
CA ARG A 161 -13.23 -0.43 2.31
C ARG A 161 -13.78 -1.44 1.31
N GLY A 162 -13.20 -2.62 1.33
CA GLY A 162 -13.58 -3.77 0.51
C GLY A 162 -12.43 -4.75 0.33
N ILE A 163 -12.59 -5.70 -0.59
CA ILE A 163 -11.62 -6.77 -0.83
C ILE A 163 -10.53 -6.27 -1.80
N ALA A 164 -9.27 -6.52 -1.46
CA ALA A 164 -8.16 -6.42 -2.39
C ALA A 164 -7.94 -7.73 -3.14
N GLY A 165 -7.44 -7.64 -4.38
CA GLY A 165 -7.03 -8.79 -5.16
C GLY A 165 -5.85 -9.57 -4.57
N GLU A 166 -5.21 -10.35 -5.43
CA GLU A 166 -4.07 -11.20 -5.08
C GLU A 166 -2.82 -10.37 -4.75
N ARG A 167 -1.89 -10.97 -3.98
CA ARG A 167 -0.59 -10.38 -3.63
C ARG A 167 -0.69 -9.01 -2.95
N PHE A 168 -1.75 -8.78 -2.20
CA PHE A 168 -1.88 -7.56 -1.40
C PHE A 168 -0.71 -7.41 -0.43
N GLY A 169 -0.06 -6.24 -0.41
CA GLY A 169 1.06 -5.96 0.49
C GLY A 169 2.35 -6.72 0.15
N VAL A 170 2.48 -7.24 -1.08
CA VAL A 170 3.69 -7.96 -1.50
C VAL A 170 4.93 -7.08 -1.35
N ARG A 171 5.96 -7.60 -0.67
CA ARG A 171 7.20 -6.86 -0.35
C ARG A 171 6.99 -5.55 0.41
N ASN A 172 5.86 -5.38 1.12
CA ASN A 172 5.69 -4.24 2.01
C ASN A 172 6.83 -4.22 3.03
N SER A 173 7.49 -3.07 3.13
CA SER A 173 8.69 -2.84 3.93
C SER A 173 8.47 -1.74 4.99
N GLY A 174 7.28 -1.12 5.06
CA GLY A 174 7.02 -0.11 6.08
C GLY A 174 5.68 0.62 6.04
N ALA A 175 4.83 0.38 5.04
CA ALA A 175 3.49 0.96 5.03
C ALA A 175 2.57 0.31 6.07
N LYS A 176 1.65 1.10 6.62
CA LYS A 176 0.57 0.64 7.50
C LYS A 176 -0.74 0.62 6.74
N THR A 177 -1.52 -0.45 6.83
CA THR A 177 -2.74 -0.54 6.03
C THR A 177 -3.85 -1.33 6.68
N VAL A 178 -5.10 -0.99 6.32
CA VAL A 178 -6.32 -1.71 6.69
C VAL A 178 -7.12 -2.03 5.44
N VAL A 179 -7.56 -3.28 5.31
CA VAL A 179 -8.36 -3.80 4.20
C VAL A 179 -9.42 -4.78 4.71
N GLU A 180 -10.57 -4.89 4.06
CA GLU A 180 -11.69 -5.74 4.54
C GLU A 180 -11.64 -7.19 4.02
N GLY A 181 -10.67 -7.51 3.16
CA GLY A 181 -10.37 -8.86 2.73
C GLY A 181 -9.27 -8.86 1.68
N VAL A 182 -8.62 -10.00 1.48
CA VAL A 182 -7.53 -10.12 0.49
C VAL A 182 -7.62 -11.43 -0.28
N GLY A 183 -7.19 -11.43 -1.53
CA GLY A 183 -7.00 -12.64 -2.33
C GLY A 183 -5.81 -13.49 -1.88
N ASP A 184 -5.39 -14.41 -2.77
CA ASP A 184 -4.25 -15.30 -2.52
C ASP A 184 -2.93 -14.52 -2.38
N HIS A 185 -1.97 -15.09 -1.65
CA HIS A 185 -0.62 -14.56 -1.48
C HIS A 185 -0.55 -13.19 -0.79
N GLY A 186 -1.50 -12.88 0.09
CA GLY A 186 -1.43 -11.67 0.93
C GLY A 186 -0.15 -11.64 1.78
N CYS A 187 0.47 -10.46 1.89
CA CYS A 187 1.72 -10.20 2.62
C CYS A 187 2.94 -11.04 2.17
N GLU A 188 2.93 -11.55 0.93
CA GLU A 188 4.06 -12.30 0.38
C GLU A 188 5.35 -11.47 0.41
N TYR A 189 6.45 -12.04 0.90
CA TYR A 189 7.75 -11.37 1.03
C TYR A 189 7.74 -10.05 1.83
N MET A 190 6.75 -9.82 2.70
CA MET A 190 6.72 -8.64 3.55
C MET A 190 7.91 -8.64 4.55
N THR A 191 8.57 -7.49 4.66
CA THR A 191 9.79 -7.29 5.48
C THR A 191 9.61 -6.20 6.54
N GLY A 192 8.52 -5.44 6.49
CA GLY A 192 8.23 -4.36 7.43
C GLY A 192 6.82 -3.79 7.24
N GLY A 193 6.43 -2.89 8.16
CA GLY A 193 5.09 -2.30 8.16
C GLY A 193 4.06 -3.09 8.96
N VAL A 194 2.80 -2.67 8.87
CA VAL A 194 1.67 -3.28 9.59
C VAL A 194 0.48 -3.46 8.65
N VAL A 195 -0.05 -4.67 8.54
CA VAL A 195 -1.24 -4.96 7.74
C VAL A 195 -2.36 -5.44 8.65
N VAL A 196 -3.54 -4.81 8.59
CA VAL A 196 -4.74 -5.28 9.26
C VAL A 196 -5.75 -5.73 8.22
N VAL A 197 -6.21 -6.98 8.30
CA VAL A 197 -7.24 -7.54 7.42
C VAL A 197 -8.50 -7.78 8.26
N LEU A 198 -9.60 -7.12 7.91
CA LEU A 198 -10.87 -7.16 8.64
C LEU A 198 -11.86 -8.20 8.10
N GLY A 199 -11.35 -9.22 7.41
CA GLY A 199 -12.18 -10.26 6.81
C GLY A 199 -11.33 -11.39 6.22
N LYS A 200 -11.91 -12.10 5.24
CA LYS A 200 -11.32 -13.31 4.66
C LYS A 200 -9.98 -13.03 3.94
N THR A 201 -9.12 -14.03 3.98
CA THR A 201 -7.86 -14.07 3.21
C THR A 201 -7.88 -15.22 2.22
N GLY A 202 -7.18 -15.06 1.09
CA GLY A 202 -6.86 -16.19 0.22
C GLY A 202 -5.72 -17.05 0.76
N ARG A 203 -5.34 -18.05 -0.03
CA ARG A 203 -4.34 -19.08 0.30
C ARG A 203 -2.92 -18.52 0.33
N ASN A 204 -2.03 -19.26 0.97
CA ASN A 204 -0.59 -18.98 1.01
C ASN A 204 -0.26 -17.57 1.54
N PHE A 205 -1.08 -17.07 2.47
CA PHE A 205 -0.85 -15.80 3.16
C PHE A 205 0.49 -15.84 3.91
N ALA A 206 1.24 -14.74 3.89
CA ALA A 206 2.53 -14.54 4.55
C ALA A 206 3.67 -15.46 4.07
N ALA A 207 3.57 -16.05 2.87
CA ALA A 207 4.68 -16.79 2.27
C ALA A 207 5.92 -15.89 2.11
N GLY A 208 7.08 -16.34 2.61
CA GLY A 208 8.32 -15.57 2.58
C GLY A 208 8.32 -14.30 3.45
N MET A 209 7.30 -14.10 4.30
CA MET A 209 7.22 -12.94 5.19
C MET A 209 8.29 -13.05 6.29
N SER A 210 9.26 -12.15 6.26
CA SER A 210 10.43 -12.15 7.15
C SER A 210 10.43 -11.00 8.16
N GLY A 211 9.57 -10.01 7.99
CA GLY A 211 9.45 -8.88 8.92
C GLY A 211 8.12 -8.15 8.80
N GLY A 212 7.89 -7.19 9.70
CA GLY A 212 6.59 -6.54 9.88
C GLY A 212 5.59 -7.40 10.67
N LEU A 213 4.37 -6.91 10.81
CA LEU A 213 3.28 -7.60 11.52
C LEU A 213 2.00 -7.58 10.67
N ALA A 214 1.25 -8.67 10.69
CA ALA A 214 -0.12 -8.67 10.17
C ALA A 214 -1.11 -9.11 11.25
N PHE A 215 -2.30 -8.51 11.25
CA PHE A 215 -3.40 -8.80 12.15
C PHE A 215 -4.62 -9.17 11.32
N VAL A 216 -5.09 -10.40 11.43
CA VAL A 216 -6.21 -10.90 10.64
C VAL A 216 -7.40 -11.15 11.55
N TYR A 217 -8.53 -10.52 11.24
CA TYR A 217 -9.80 -10.74 11.91
C TYR A 217 -10.46 -12.01 11.36
N ASP A 218 -10.22 -13.13 12.04
CA ASP A 218 -10.60 -14.48 11.62
C ASP A 218 -11.89 -14.91 12.30
N ILE A 219 -13.03 -14.42 11.79
CA ILE A 219 -14.35 -14.74 12.36
C ILE A 219 -14.79 -16.18 12.07
N ASP A 220 -14.39 -16.72 10.92
CA ASP A 220 -14.78 -18.06 10.45
C ASP A 220 -13.85 -19.17 10.96
N GLY A 221 -12.67 -18.81 11.47
CA GLY A 221 -11.69 -19.75 12.01
C GLY A 221 -10.88 -20.51 10.95
N ASP A 222 -10.93 -20.07 9.69
CA ASP A 222 -10.30 -20.72 8.54
C ASP A 222 -8.92 -20.13 8.19
N PHE A 223 -8.52 -19.02 8.82
CA PHE A 223 -7.27 -18.34 8.48
C PHE A 223 -6.03 -19.23 8.66
N LYS A 224 -6.05 -20.14 9.64
CA LYS A 224 -4.93 -21.04 9.91
C LYS A 224 -4.56 -21.89 8.68
N ASP A 225 -5.56 -22.35 7.93
CA ASP A 225 -5.36 -23.21 6.76
C ASP A 225 -4.93 -22.41 5.53
N ASN A 226 -5.27 -21.12 5.50
CA ASN A 226 -4.89 -20.19 4.44
C ASN A 226 -3.48 -19.58 4.64
N CYS A 227 -2.90 -19.68 5.85
CA CYS A 227 -1.60 -19.13 6.18
C CYS A 227 -0.45 -20.10 5.86
N ASN A 228 0.64 -19.58 5.30
CA ASN A 228 1.90 -20.31 5.15
C ASN A 228 2.74 -20.17 6.43
N HIS A 229 2.97 -21.27 7.13
CA HIS A 229 3.64 -21.31 8.43
C HIS A 229 5.16 -21.51 8.36
N GLU A 230 5.77 -21.48 7.17
CA GLU A 230 7.20 -21.75 7.02
C GLU A 230 8.04 -20.77 7.84
N MET A 231 7.80 -19.47 7.66
CA MET A 231 8.59 -18.39 8.28
C MET A 231 7.86 -17.60 9.38
N VAL A 232 6.55 -17.83 9.56
CA VAL A 232 5.73 -17.09 10.53
C VAL A 232 5.05 -18.03 11.51
N ASP A 233 4.75 -17.51 12.70
CA ASP A 233 3.86 -18.13 13.68
C ASP A 233 2.54 -17.35 13.74
N LEU A 234 1.44 -18.07 13.99
CA LEU A 234 0.18 -17.46 14.40
C LEU A 234 0.09 -17.41 15.92
N VAL A 235 -0.02 -16.21 16.48
CA VAL A 235 -0.07 -16.01 17.94
C VAL A 235 -1.32 -15.20 18.34
N PRO A 236 -1.84 -15.41 19.56
CA PRO A 236 -2.94 -14.59 20.08
C PRO A 236 -2.48 -13.15 20.35
N ILE A 237 -3.43 -12.21 20.35
CA ILE A 237 -3.16 -10.81 20.72
C ILE A 237 -3.13 -10.69 22.24
N VAL A 238 -1.93 -10.52 22.81
CA VAL A 238 -1.73 -10.36 24.26
C VAL A 238 -0.91 -9.13 24.62
N ASP A 239 -0.12 -8.59 23.69
CA ASP A 239 0.74 -7.43 23.92
C ASP A 239 -0.10 -6.14 23.78
N TYR A 240 -0.05 -5.27 24.79
CA TYR A 240 -0.77 -3.99 24.79
C TYR A 240 -0.40 -3.11 23.60
N LYS A 241 0.82 -3.23 23.06
CA LYS A 241 1.25 -2.48 21.86
C LYS A 241 0.53 -2.95 20.60
N ASP A 242 0.29 -4.25 20.49
CA ASP A 242 -0.48 -4.82 19.38
C ASP A 242 -1.94 -4.34 19.46
N ILE A 243 -2.54 -4.41 20.66
CA ILE A 243 -3.91 -3.95 20.93
C ILE A 243 -4.06 -2.46 20.54
N ALA A 244 -3.14 -1.61 20.98
CA ALA A 244 -3.15 -0.18 20.65
C ALA A 244 -2.97 0.06 19.14
N THR A 245 -2.13 -0.74 18.47
CA THR A 245 -1.91 -0.65 17.03
C THR A 245 -3.18 -1.02 16.24
N ILE A 246 -3.82 -2.13 16.57
CA ILE A 246 -5.09 -2.56 15.95
C ILE A 246 -6.14 -1.48 16.19
N SER A 247 -6.34 -1.07 17.44
CA SER A 247 -7.34 -0.05 17.79
C SER A 247 -7.15 1.24 16.99
N ASN A 248 -5.92 1.77 16.94
CA ASN A 248 -5.64 2.99 16.19
C ASN A 248 -5.90 2.83 14.68
N LEU A 249 -5.44 1.73 14.07
CA LEU A 249 -5.59 1.52 12.63
C LEU A 249 -7.06 1.29 12.24
N VAL A 250 -7.81 0.52 13.02
CA VAL A 250 -9.23 0.28 12.78
C VAL A 250 -10.04 1.57 12.96
N ASN A 251 -9.76 2.37 14.00
CA ASN A 251 -10.40 3.69 14.16
C ASN A 251 -10.09 4.64 13.00
N ARG A 252 -8.83 4.67 12.52
CA ARG A 252 -8.48 5.45 11.30
C ARG A 252 -9.20 4.92 10.07
N HIS A 253 -9.40 3.60 9.96
CA HIS A 253 -10.18 3.02 8.88
C HIS A 253 -11.63 3.51 8.92
N VAL A 254 -12.29 3.50 10.08
CA VAL A 254 -13.64 4.08 10.26
C VAL A 254 -13.65 5.55 9.85
N LEU A 255 -12.70 6.34 10.37
CA LEU A 255 -12.61 7.78 10.08
C LEU A 255 -12.49 8.07 8.58
N TYR A 256 -11.66 7.31 7.86
CA TYR A 256 -11.35 7.60 6.46
C TYR A 256 -12.31 6.96 5.46
N THR A 257 -12.97 5.85 5.81
CA THR A 257 -13.79 5.09 4.86
C THR A 257 -15.26 4.97 5.24
N GLY A 258 -15.63 5.28 6.48
CA GLY A 258 -16.96 5.00 7.02
C GLY A 258 -17.29 3.50 7.01
N SER A 259 -16.28 2.63 7.18
CA SER A 259 -16.46 1.19 7.19
C SER A 259 -17.33 0.74 8.37
N THR A 260 -18.45 0.10 8.04
CA THR A 260 -19.36 -0.52 9.01
C THR A 260 -18.76 -1.77 9.65
N VAL A 261 -17.88 -2.49 8.95
CA VAL A 261 -17.14 -3.63 9.51
C VAL A 261 -16.21 -3.16 10.62
N ALA A 262 -15.41 -2.13 10.34
CA ALA A 262 -14.52 -1.55 11.34
C ALA A 262 -15.28 -0.87 12.48
N GLU A 263 -16.41 -0.22 12.21
CA GLU A 263 -17.26 0.37 13.24
C GLU A 263 -17.80 -0.69 14.20
N ASN A 264 -18.27 -1.83 13.68
CA ASN A 264 -18.71 -2.95 14.52
C ASN A 264 -17.57 -3.49 15.40
N ILE A 265 -16.35 -3.60 14.85
CA ILE A 265 -15.16 -4.00 15.61
C ILE A 265 -14.82 -2.97 16.70
N VAL A 266 -14.94 -1.68 16.43
CA VAL A 266 -14.67 -0.62 17.43
C VAL A 266 -15.72 -0.66 18.54
N ASN A 267 -16.99 -0.87 18.21
CA ASN A 267 -18.10 -0.87 19.16
C ASN A 267 -18.05 -2.06 20.15
N ASP A 268 -17.54 -3.21 19.73
CA ASP A 268 -17.34 -4.39 20.58
C ASP A 268 -15.89 -4.91 20.52
N PHE A 269 -14.95 -3.99 20.75
CA PHE A 269 -13.53 -4.26 20.54
C PHE A 269 -12.97 -5.38 21.40
N SER A 270 -13.45 -5.52 22.65
CA SER A 270 -12.99 -6.60 23.55
C SER A 270 -13.33 -7.97 22.99
N THR A 271 -14.54 -8.15 22.47
CA THR A 271 -14.98 -9.41 21.86
C THR A 271 -14.25 -9.63 20.54
N ALA A 272 -14.19 -8.60 19.70
CA ALA A 272 -13.52 -8.66 18.41
C ALA A 272 -12.03 -9.06 18.53
N LEU A 273 -11.34 -8.60 19.58
CA LEU A 273 -9.94 -8.93 19.83
C LEU A 273 -9.67 -10.44 19.92
N SER A 274 -10.62 -11.22 20.42
CA SER A 274 -10.49 -12.68 20.54
C SER A 274 -10.46 -13.41 19.18
N HIS A 275 -11.01 -12.77 18.14
CA HIS A 275 -11.02 -13.26 16.76
C HIS A 275 -9.79 -12.82 15.96
N PHE A 276 -8.98 -11.88 16.48
CA PHE A 276 -7.75 -11.50 15.81
C PHE A 276 -6.65 -12.55 15.96
N LYS A 277 -5.98 -12.86 14.86
CA LYS A 277 -4.72 -13.61 14.82
C LYS A 277 -3.58 -12.67 14.45
N LYS A 278 -2.49 -12.70 15.21
CA LYS A 278 -1.25 -12.03 14.84
C LYS A 278 -0.37 -12.99 14.04
N VAL A 279 0.01 -12.57 12.86
CA VAL A 279 1.04 -13.20 12.04
C VAL A 279 2.38 -12.59 12.41
N PHE A 280 3.28 -13.41 12.96
CA PHE A 280 4.53 -12.96 13.52
C PHE A 280 5.71 -13.72 12.89
N PRO A 281 6.57 -13.05 12.10
CA PRO A 281 7.77 -13.69 11.56
C PRO A 281 8.69 -14.22 12.66
N LYS A 282 9.10 -15.48 12.54
CA LYS A 282 9.85 -16.22 13.57
C LYS A 282 11.18 -15.55 13.90
N ASP A 283 11.93 -15.15 12.88
CA ASP A 283 13.23 -14.51 13.09
C ASP A 283 13.09 -13.10 13.64
N TYR A 284 12.08 -12.34 13.20
CA TYR A 284 11.79 -11.03 13.77
C TYR A 284 11.42 -11.15 15.26
N ARG A 285 10.61 -12.14 15.62
CA ARG A 285 10.26 -12.44 17.02
C ARG A 285 11.49 -12.75 17.87
N ARG A 286 12.36 -13.64 17.39
CA ARG A 286 13.62 -14.00 18.08
C ARG A 286 14.48 -12.77 18.37
N VAL A 287 14.63 -11.87 17.40
CA VAL A 287 15.40 -10.62 17.58
C VAL A 287 14.75 -9.70 18.62
N LEU A 288 13.42 -9.57 18.63
CA LEU A 288 12.72 -8.75 19.62
C LEU A 288 12.83 -9.32 21.04
N GLU A 289 12.72 -10.64 21.19
CA GLU A 289 12.87 -11.32 22.48
C GLU A 289 14.31 -11.19 23.01
N ALA A 290 15.32 -11.38 22.16
CA ALA A 290 16.72 -11.17 22.53
C ALA A 290 16.99 -9.72 22.98
N LYS A 291 16.45 -8.72 22.28
CA LYS A 291 16.56 -7.31 22.67
C LYS A 291 15.90 -7.03 24.03
N ARG A 292 14.72 -7.59 24.30
CA ARG A 292 14.03 -7.45 25.60
C ARG A 292 14.85 -8.04 26.75
N VAL A 293 15.46 -9.21 26.55
CA VAL A 293 16.33 -9.84 27.55
C VAL A 293 17.57 -8.99 27.81
N ALA A 294 18.24 -8.52 26.75
CA ALA A 294 19.42 -7.67 26.88
C ALA A 294 19.10 -6.34 27.59
N GLN A 295 17.97 -5.71 27.27
CA GLN A 295 17.54 -4.47 27.93
C GLN A 295 17.26 -4.71 29.42
N ARG A 296 16.53 -5.77 29.76
CA ARG A 296 16.25 -6.12 31.17
C ARG A 296 17.52 -6.43 31.96
N GLN A 297 18.50 -7.09 31.34
CA GLN A 297 19.80 -7.32 31.95
C GLN A 297 20.58 -6.02 32.18
N TRP A 298 20.56 -5.11 31.19
CA TRP A 298 21.20 -3.80 31.33
C TRP A 298 20.58 -2.96 32.46
N GLU A 299 19.25 -2.94 32.56
CA GLU A 299 18.49 -2.27 33.62
C GLU A 299 18.80 -2.87 35.00
N LEU A 300 18.96 -4.19 35.12
CA LEU A 300 19.33 -4.84 36.40
C LEU A 300 20.77 -4.56 36.85
N VAL A 301 21.68 -4.25 35.92
CA VAL A 301 23.10 -4.00 36.23
C VAL A 301 23.39 -2.52 36.45
N ASN A 302 22.62 -1.62 35.84
CA ASN A 302 22.90 -0.17 35.82
C ASN A 302 21.78 0.71 36.41
N GLY A 303 20.68 0.12 36.88
CA GLY A 303 19.58 0.80 37.57
C GLY A 303 19.51 0.40 39.04
#